data_AF-A0A444K0W7-F1
#
_entry.id   AF-A0A444K0W7-F1
#
_cell.length_a   1.000
_cell.length_b   1.000
_cell.length_c   1.000
_cell.angle_alpha   90.00
_cell.angle_beta   90.00
_cell.angle_gamma   90.00
#
_symmetry.space_group_name_H-M   'P 1'
#
loop_
_entity.id
_entity.type
_entity.pdbx_description
1 polymer ?
#
loop_
_entity_poly.entity_id
_entity_poly.type
_entity_poly.pdbx_seq_one_letter_code
_entity_poly.pdbx_strand_id
1 'polypeptide(L)'
;MAGTFAAFLSAAVPSANGQSTTELFDYPGTGLKGTVSAQPAVTLQECRLLCSSRSGCFGFDWSGAMCRLFASVDSAYDSPASTAGTRNLVPGYRPPSNPPARPVAVAPQAEPALPDAPEASGRRVSYRTIPGDPRPIAWVYINVCAGASVDATSLRRSVNDFVFEPLRLIPGQIERFDRDTTPQCASVPKAIGYAAPDADGWRIAAALKEMSPLLRPLGIGTRADGKLPAGDPDRYRIDIWLSHR
;
A
#
# COMPACT_ATOMS: atom_id res chain seq x y z
N MET A 1 49.55 8.78 26.19
CA MET A 1 48.91 9.55 25.11
C MET A 1 47.45 9.13 25.06
N ALA A 2 46.58 10.06 25.44
CA ALA A 2 45.13 9.91 25.38
C ALA A 2 44.65 10.03 23.92
N GLY A 3 43.61 9.28 23.58
CA GLY A 3 43.00 9.30 22.26
C GLY A 3 41.57 8.75 22.34
N THR A 4 40.70 9.50 22.99
CA THR A 4 39.24 9.28 23.07
C THR A 4 38.62 9.69 21.74
N PHE A 5 37.86 8.83 21.05
CA PHE A 5 36.81 9.28 20.15
C PHE A 5 35.58 8.39 20.21
N ALA A 6 34.45 9.07 20.24
CA ALA A 6 33.16 8.64 20.73
C ALA A 6 32.35 7.82 19.71
N ALA A 7 31.40 7.06 20.25
CA ALA A 7 30.31 6.42 19.52
C ALA A 7 29.45 7.48 18.81
N PHE A 8 29.29 7.35 17.50
CA PHE A 8 28.26 8.07 16.76
C PHE A 8 26.99 7.23 16.67
N LEU A 9 26.03 7.59 17.52
CA LEU A 9 24.61 7.34 17.34
C LEU A 9 24.19 7.91 15.97
N SER A 10 23.88 7.05 15.01
CA SER A 10 23.15 7.48 13.81
C SER A 10 21.66 7.48 14.16
N ALA A 11 21.17 8.67 14.46
CA ALA A 11 19.77 8.96 14.64
C ALA A 11 18.95 8.42 13.47
N ALA A 12 17.84 7.77 13.81
CA ALA A 12 16.76 7.47 12.88
C ALA A 12 16.33 8.75 12.17
N VAL A 13 16.38 8.75 10.83
CA VAL A 13 15.74 9.80 10.04
C VAL A 13 14.26 9.43 9.95
N PRO A 14 13.34 10.29 10.41
CA PRO A 14 11.92 10.07 10.23
C PRO A 14 11.56 10.23 8.74
N SER A 15 11.05 9.16 8.13
CA SER A 15 10.44 9.22 6.81
C SER A 15 9.19 10.09 6.87
N ALA A 16 9.32 11.31 6.37
CA ALA A 16 8.25 12.28 6.25
C ALA A 16 7.27 11.90 5.12
N ASN A 17 5.99 11.85 5.48
CA ASN A 17 4.79 12.14 4.70
C ASN A 17 4.56 11.47 3.33
N GLY A 18 3.41 10.80 3.26
CA GLY A 18 2.84 10.20 2.07
C GLY A 18 2.60 11.21 0.95
N GLN A 19 3.10 10.84 -0.23
CA GLN A 19 2.70 11.36 -1.52
C GLN A 19 2.23 10.18 -2.36
N SER A 20 1.13 10.41 -3.08
CA SER A 20 0.37 9.46 -3.89
C SER A 20 1.22 8.52 -4.75
N THR A 21 1.00 7.21 -4.62
CA THR A 21 1.65 6.17 -5.45
C THR A 21 1.11 6.06 -6.89
N THR A 22 0.58 7.15 -7.47
CA THR A 22 0.07 7.16 -8.86
C THR A 22 0.47 8.40 -9.66
N GLU A 23 1.42 9.19 -9.19
CA GLU A 23 1.94 10.31 -9.97
C GLU A 23 3.32 9.96 -10.51
N LEU A 24 3.41 9.74 -11.82
CA LEU A 24 4.70 9.67 -12.50
C LEU A 24 5.31 11.08 -12.50
N PHE A 25 6.61 11.16 -12.27
CA PHE A 25 7.37 12.39 -12.49
C PHE A 25 7.44 12.66 -13.99
N ASP A 26 7.01 13.86 -14.38
CA ASP A 26 6.83 14.26 -15.76
C ASP A 26 8.04 15.00 -16.29
N TYR A 27 8.50 14.56 -17.45
CA TYR A 27 9.67 15.08 -18.15
C TYR A 27 9.27 15.43 -19.59
N PRO A 28 8.63 16.59 -19.82
CA PRO A 28 8.35 17.06 -21.18
C PRO A 28 9.66 17.31 -21.93
N GLY A 29 9.70 17.03 -23.23
CA GLY A 29 10.89 17.18 -24.06
C GLY A 29 12.03 16.21 -23.71
N THR A 30 11.70 15.01 -23.24
CA THR A 30 12.68 14.01 -22.75
C THR A 30 12.45 12.64 -23.37
N GLY A 31 13.54 11.99 -23.76
CA GLY A 31 13.57 10.55 -24.02
C GLY A 31 14.30 9.81 -22.90
N LEU A 32 13.97 8.53 -22.71
CA LEU A 32 14.59 7.67 -21.71
C LEU A 32 15.53 6.65 -22.37
N LYS A 33 16.55 6.23 -21.61
CA LYS A 33 17.38 5.07 -21.87
C LYS A 33 17.21 4.07 -20.75
N GLY A 34 17.11 2.79 -21.11
CA GLY A 34 16.96 1.69 -20.18
C GLY A 34 16.42 0.45 -20.86
N THR A 35 15.95 -0.52 -20.06
CA THR A 35 15.41 -1.78 -20.58
C THR A 35 13.97 -1.60 -21.04
N VAL A 36 13.73 -1.63 -22.35
CA VAL A 36 12.37 -1.53 -22.91
C VAL A 36 11.62 -2.85 -22.73
N SER A 37 10.43 -2.80 -22.13
CA SER A 37 9.58 -3.97 -21.88
C SER A 37 8.43 -4.12 -22.89
N ALA A 38 7.97 -3.02 -23.49
CA ALA A 38 6.95 -3.03 -24.54
C ALA A 38 6.97 -1.74 -25.36
N GLN A 39 6.49 -1.81 -26.61
CA GLN A 39 6.43 -0.67 -27.53
C GLN A 39 5.08 -0.55 -28.28
N PRO A 40 3.96 -0.28 -27.59
CA PRO A 40 2.67 -0.18 -28.25
C PRO A 40 2.50 1.17 -28.98
N ALA A 41 1.79 1.15 -30.12
CA ALA A 41 1.34 2.36 -30.80
C ALA A 41 0.02 2.84 -30.16
N VAL A 42 0.12 3.81 -29.27
CA VAL A 42 -0.98 4.34 -28.46
C VAL A 42 -0.82 5.84 -28.25
N THR A 43 -1.86 6.51 -27.77
CA THR A 43 -1.78 7.92 -27.39
C THR A 43 -0.88 8.13 -26.17
N LEU A 44 -0.44 9.37 -25.94
CA LEU A 44 0.36 9.74 -24.76
C LEU A 44 -0.36 9.37 -23.44
N GLN A 45 -1.66 9.64 -23.37
CA GLN A 45 -2.46 9.37 -22.18
C GLN A 45 -2.58 7.86 -21.92
N GLU A 46 -2.81 7.06 -22.95
CA GLU A 46 -2.82 5.61 -22.86
C GLU A 46 -1.44 5.06 -22.48
N CYS A 47 -0.35 5.61 -23.03
CA CYS A 47 1.01 5.24 -22.67
C CYS A 47 1.28 5.42 -21.17
N ARG A 48 0.87 6.56 -20.63
CA ARG A 48 0.94 6.86 -19.19
C ARG A 48 0.13 5.86 -18.37
N LEU A 49 -1.11 5.60 -18.77
CA LEU A 49 -1.99 4.63 -18.07
C LEU A 49 -1.42 3.21 -18.09
N LEU A 50 -0.86 2.78 -19.23
CA LEU A 50 -0.20 1.49 -19.35
C LEU A 50 1.01 1.38 -18.43
N CYS A 51 1.80 2.44 -18.28
CA CYS A 51 2.92 2.42 -17.34
C CYS A 51 2.46 2.45 -15.88
N SER A 52 1.53 3.34 -15.53
CA SER A 52 1.02 3.46 -14.17
C SER A 52 0.33 2.18 -13.67
N SER A 53 -0.37 1.46 -14.56
CA SER A 53 -1.07 0.20 -14.24
C SER A 53 -0.15 -1.03 -14.16
N ARG A 54 1.03 -1.01 -14.78
CA ARG A 54 1.98 -2.13 -14.76
C ARG A 54 3.00 -1.94 -13.64
N SER A 55 3.00 -2.84 -12.66
CA SER A 55 3.97 -2.86 -11.55
C SER A 55 5.42 -2.97 -12.03
N GLY A 56 5.65 -3.62 -13.17
CA GLY A 56 6.97 -3.73 -13.81
C GLY A 56 7.35 -2.55 -14.73
N CYS A 57 6.56 -1.49 -14.82
CA CYS A 57 6.93 -0.30 -15.60
C CYS A 57 7.56 0.75 -14.70
N PHE A 58 8.84 1.04 -14.88
CA PHE A 58 9.59 2.06 -14.12
C PHE A 58 9.53 3.45 -14.76
N GLY A 59 9.20 3.50 -16.05
CA GLY A 59 8.92 4.74 -16.77
C GLY A 59 8.46 4.48 -18.19
N PHE A 60 8.00 5.52 -18.85
CA PHE A 60 7.67 5.51 -20.26
C PHE A 60 8.28 6.72 -20.95
N ASP A 61 8.50 6.62 -22.25
CA ASP A 61 8.52 7.80 -23.11
C ASP A 61 7.58 7.61 -24.30
N TRP A 62 7.10 8.73 -24.82
CA TRP A 62 6.17 8.76 -25.92
C TRP A 62 6.63 9.77 -26.95
N SER A 63 6.65 9.36 -28.22
CA SER A 63 7.08 10.19 -29.34
C SER A 63 6.25 9.85 -30.57
N GLY A 64 5.50 10.82 -31.12
CA GLY A 64 4.85 10.68 -32.43
C GLY A 64 3.99 9.42 -32.60
N ALA A 65 3.19 9.08 -31.57
CA ALA A 65 2.34 7.87 -31.47
C ALA A 65 3.03 6.55 -31.08
N MET A 66 4.34 6.55 -30.81
CA MET A 66 5.03 5.38 -30.25
C MET A 66 5.23 5.55 -28.75
N CYS A 67 4.71 4.61 -27.97
CA CYS A 67 4.95 4.51 -26.53
C CYS A 67 6.05 3.48 -26.28
N ARG A 68 7.10 3.83 -25.54
CA ARG A 68 8.08 2.86 -25.03
C ARG A 68 7.91 2.75 -23.53
N LEU A 69 7.58 1.56 -23.06
CA LEU A 69 7.51 1.23 -21.63
C LEU A 69 8.84 0.63 -21.20
N PHE A 70 9.34 1.03 -20.04
CA PHE A 70 10.65 0.62 -19.54
C PHE A 70 10.51 -0.23 -18.28
N ALA A 71 11.14 -1.40 -18.25
CA ALA A 71 11.34 -2.22 -17.05
C ALA A 71 12.49 -1.71 -16.17
N SER A 72 13.36 -0.85 -16.69
CA SER A 72 14.36 -0.08 -15.92
C SER A 72 14.64 1.24 -16.64
N VAL A 73 14.94 2.30 -15.88
CA VAL A 73 15.35 3.61 -16.43
C VAL A 73 16.76 3.89 -15.93
N ASP A 74 17.72 3.94 -16.85
CA ASP A 74 19.14 4.14 -16.54
C ASP A 74 19.52 5.63 -16.62
N SER A 75 19.02 6.34 -17.64
CA SER A 75 19.26 7.77 -17.85
C SER A 75 18.19 8.41 -18.73
N ALA A 76 18.21 9.74 -18.81
CA ALA A 76 17.33 10.54 -19.66
C ALA A 76 18.15 11.53 -20.50
N TYR A 77 17.59 11.97 -21.63
CA TYR A 77 18.22 12.92 -22.55
C TYR A 77 17.20 13.85 -23.20
N ASP A 78 17.66 15.01 -23.66
CA ASP A 78 16.84 15.99 -24.35
C ASP A 78 16.28 15.44 -25.66
N SER A 79 14.95 15.41 -25.77
CA SER A 79 14.23 15.03 -26.97
C SER A 79 12.97 15.87 -27.08
N PRO A 80 13.01 17.03 -27.76
CA PRO A 80 11.89 17.98 -27.81
C PRO A 80 10.57 17.38 -28.32
N ALA A 81 10.65 16.33 -29.15
CA ALA A 81 9.49 15.63 -29.71
C ALA A 81 8.92 14.54 -28.79
N SER A 82 9.53 14.30 -27.62
CA SER A 82 9.18 13.21 -26.72
C SER A 82 8.73 13.73 -25.35
N THR A 83 7.83 12.98 -24.72
CA THR A 83 7.41 13.20 -23.33
C THR A 83 7.66 11.93 -22.55
N ALA A 84 8.35 12.04 -21.42
CA ALA A 84 8.61 10.92 -20.54
C ALA A 84 7.91 11.06 -19.18
N GLY A 85 7.65 9.92 -18.55
CA GLY A 85 7.15 9.84 -17.18
C GLY A 85 7.85 8.70 -16.44
N THR A 86 8.35 8.94 -15.22
CA THR A 86 9.06 7.92 -14.43
C THR A 86 8.50 7.78 -13.03
N ARG A 87 8.63 6.59 -12.42
CA ARG A 87 8.19 6.36 -11.03
C ARG A 87 9.12 6.99 -10.00
N ASN A 88 10.39 7.12 -10.34
CA ASN A 88 11.45 7.69 -9.51
C ASN A 88 12.13 8.83 -10.26
N LEU A 89 12.69 9.78 -9.51
CA LEU A 89 13.51 10.85 -10.10
C LEU A 89 14.67 10.24 -10.89
N VAL A 90 14.93 10.78 -12.09
CA VAL A 90 16.08 10.35 -12.90
C VAL A 90 17.37 11.00 -12.34
N PRO A 91 18.34 10.21 -11.85
CA PRO A 91 19.57 10.77 -11.28
C PRO A 91 20.36 11.59 -12.29
N GLY A 92 20.85 12.77 -11.86
CA GLY A 92 21.69 13.63 -12.69
C GLY A 92 20.96 14.30 -13.86
N TYR A 93 19.64 14.23 -13.93
CA TYR A 93 18.82 14.89 -14.95
C TYR A 93 18.02 16.07 -14.40
N ARG A 94 17.42 16.88 -15.28
CA ARG A 94 16.63 18.07 -14.88
C ARG A 94 15.49 17.68 -13.92
N PRO A 95 15.02 18.60 -13.06
CA PRO A 95 13.84 18.36 -12.24
C PRO A 95 12.58 18.09 -13.10
N PRO A 96 11.64 17.24 -12.63
CA PRO A 96 10.38 17.03 -13.32
C PRO A 96 9.47 18.26 -13.27
N SER A 97 8.53 18.37 -14.21
CA SER A 97 7.58 19.48 -14.30
C SER A 97 6.52 19.45 -13.19
N ASN A 98 6.30 18.30 -12.58
CA ASN A 98 5.52 18.12 -11.35
C ASN A 98 6.47 17.70 -10.20
N PRO A 99 7.21 18.66 -9.61
CA PRO A 99 8.11 18.34 -8.51
C PRO A 99 7.33 17.75 -7.32
N PRO A 100 7.92 16.84 -6.54
CA PRO A 100 7.28 16.32 -5.33
C PRO A 100 6.93 17.49 -4.40
N ALA A 101 5.66 17.58 -3.98
CA ALA A 101 5.20 18.68 -3.15
C ALA A 101 6.07 18.78 -1.88
N ARG A 102 6.58 19.98 -1.57
CA ARG A 102 7.39 20.17 -0.36
C ARG A 102 6.52 19.95 0.88
N PRO A 103 7.03 19.28 1.93
CA PRO A 103 6.39 19.32 3.24
C PRO A 103 6.33 20.77 3.71
N VAL A 104 5.14 21.33 3.86
CA VAL A 104 4.97 22.68 4.41
C VAL A 104 5.39 22.63 5.88
N ALA A 105 6.49 23.29 6.22
CA ALA A 105 6.89 23.52 7.60
C ALA A 105 5.87 24.47 8.25
N VAL A 106 5.16 23.98 9.28
CA VAL A 106 4.22 24.78 10.06
C VAL A 106 5.02 25.68 10.99
N ALA A 107 4.82 27.01 10.89
CA ALA A 107 5.42 27.99 11.80
C ALA A 107 4.75 27.94 13.19
N PRO A 108 5.46 28.27 14.29
CA PRO A 108 4.94 28.11 15.65
C PRO A 108 3.94 29.23 16.01
N GLN A 109 2.74 28.86 16.48
CA GLN A 109 1.89 29.75 17.25
C GLN A 109 1.73 29.19 18.68
N ALA A 110 1.75 30.12 19.65
CA ALA A 110 2.03 29.90 21.06
C ALA A 110 1.02 29.00 21.80
N GLU A 111 1.58 28.19 22.70
CA GLU A 111 0.96 27.16 23.53
C GLU A 111 0.23 27.75 24.75
N PRO A 112 -0.89 27.15 25.18
CA PRO A 112 -1.15 27.00 26.60
C PRO A 112 -1.37 25.54 27.01
N ALA A 113 -0.47 25.09 27.89
CA ALA A 113 -0.53 24.01 28.88
C ALA A 113 -1.06 22.61 28.47
N LEU A 114 -0.14 21.64 28.49
CA LEU A 114 -0.39 20.20 28.53
C LEU A 114 -1.37 19.80 29.65
N PRO A 115 -2.16 18.75 29.40
CA PRO A 115 -2.17 17.62 30.31
C PRO A 115 -1.86 16.28 29.62
N ASP A 116 -1.02 15.52 30.32
CA ASP A 116 -0.74 14.07 30.37
C ASP A 116 -0.75 13.23 29.08
N ALA A 117 0.38 12.56 28.84
CA ALA A 117 0.45 11.36 28.01
C ALA A 117 0.04 10.12 28.84
N PRO A 118 -0.26 8.95 28.23
CA PRO A 118 -0.68 8.67 26.86
C PRO A 118 -2.05 7.96 26.85
N GLU A 119 -2.94 8.26 25.90
CA GLU A 119 -4.10 7.40 25.66
C GLU A 119 -4.12 6.84 24.24
N ALA A 120 -4.11 5.50 24.21
CA ALA A 120 -4.40 4.67 23.08
C ALA A 120 -5.74 5.08 22.46
N SER A 121 -5.70 5.58 21.23
CA SER A 121 -6.89 5.57 20.39
C SER A 121 -6.46 5.44 18.94
N GLY A 122 -6.72 4.25 18.39
CA GLY A 122 -6.54 3.92 16.99
C GLY A 122 -7.30 4.91 16.13
N ARG A 123 -6.56 5.88 15.59
CA ARG A 123 -7.12 6.89 14.71
C ARG A 123 -7.58 6.22 13.42
N ARG A 124 -8.87 5.87 13.39
CA ARG A 124 -9.63 5.49 12.20
C ARG A 124 -9.52 6.67 11.23
N VAL A 125 -8.57 6.60 10.30
CA VAL A 125 -8.51 7.56 9.21
C VAL A 125 -9.75 7.29 8.36
N SER A 126 -10.62 8.29 8.25
CA SER A 126 -11.81 8.21 7.39
C SER A 126 -11.34 8.15 5.93
N TYR A 127 -11.10 6.95 5.41
CA TYR A 127 -10.81 6.73 4.00
C TYR A 127 -12.13 6.81 3.21
N ARG A 128 -12.74 8.00 3.12
CA ARG A 128 -13.71 8.23 2.05
C ARG A 128 -12.95 8.12 0.73
N THR A 129 -13.33 7.15 -0.10
CA THR A 129 -13.01 7.01 -1.55
C THR A 129 -11.68 7.63 -1.98
N ILE A 130 -10.65 6.80 -2.09
CA ILE A 130 -9.34 7.24 -2.57
C ILE A 130 -9.49 7.59 -4.06
N PRO A 131 -9.17 8.82 -4.49
CA PRO A 131 -9.37 9.26 -5.87
C PRO A 131 -8.70 8.30 -6.87
N GLY A 132 -9.47 7.85 -7.88
CA GLY A 132 -8.97 7.00 -8.97
C GLY A 132 -9.10 5.48 -8.77
N ASP A 133 -9.52 5.02 -7.58
CA ASP A 133 -9.84 3.60 -7.35
C ASP A 133 -11.34 3.47 -7.00
N PRO A 134 -12.18 2.98 -7.93
CA PRO A 134 -13.63 2.88 -7.70
C PRO A 134 -14.00 1.75 -6.74
N ARG A 135 -13.04 0.90 -6.31
CA ARG A 135 -13.34 -0.24 -5.45
C ARG A 135 -13.71 0.20 -4.03
N PRO A 136 -14.69 -0.46 -3.40
CA PRO A 136 -14.97 -0.23 -1.99
C PRO A 136 -13.82 -0.74 -1.12
N ILE A 137 -13.67 -0.10 0.04
CA ILE A 137 -12.62 -0.40 1.01
C ILE A 137 -13.04 -1.55 1.93
N ALA A 138 -12.12 -2.49 2.15
CA ALA A 138 -12.23 -3.49 3.19
C ALA A 138 -11.01 -3.44 4.11
N TRP A 139 -11.23 -3.57 5.41
CA TRP A 139 -10.15 -3.62 6.39
C TRP A 139 -9.71 -5.04 6.67
N VAL A 140 -8.40 -5.27 6.77
CA VAL A 140 -7.83 -6.59 7.10
C VAL A 140 -7.10 -6.55 8.43
N TYR A 141 -7.63 -7.23 9.45
CA TYR A 141 -7.02 -7.38 10.76
C TYR A 141 -6.34 -8.75 10.87
N ILE A 142 -5.18 -8.80 11.50
CA ILE A 142 -4.47 -10.06 11.78
C ILE A 142 -4.42 -10.24 13.29
N ASN A 143 -5.10 -11.26 13.78
CA ASN A 143 -5.31 -11.53 15.19
C ASN A 143 -4.44 -12.73 15.56
N VAL A 144 -3.38 -12.47 16.32
CA VAL A 144 -2.36 -13.45 16.68
C VAL A 144 -2.68 -14.02 18.05
N CYS A 145 -3.11 -15.27 18.07
CA CYS A 145 -3.31 -16.00 19.31
C CYS A 145 -1.96 -16.49 19.87
N ALA A 146 -1.83 -16.55 21.19
CA ALA A 146 -0.66 -17.10 21.84
C ALA A 146 -0.31 -18.50 21.27
N GLY A 147 0.94 -18.69 20.84
CA GLY A 147 1.42 -19.95 20.25
C GLY A 147 1.14 -20.15 18.76
N ALA A 148 0.66 -19.12 18.05
CA ALA A 148 0.52 -19.18 16.59
C ALA A 148 1.85 -19.43 15.88
N SER A 149 1.84 -20.32 14.88
CA SER A 149 3.05 -20.71 14.11
C SER A 149 3.29 -19.85 12.86
N VAL A 150 2.28 -19.07 12.44
CA VAL A 150 2.36 -18.21 11.25
C VAL A 150 2.91 -16.85 11.63
N ASP A 151 3.93 -16.38 10.90
CA ASP A 151 4.46 -15.03 11.08
C ASP A 151 3.49 -13.97 10.55
N ALA A 152 2.87 -13.22 11.46
CA ALA A 152 1.87 -12.21 11.14
C ALA A 152 2.41 -11.08 10.26
N THR A 153 3.69 -10.71 10.42
CA THR A 153 4.31 -9.63 9.65
C THR A 153 4.58 -10.05 8.21
N SER A 154 5.07 -11.26 7.97
CA SER A 154 5.24 -11.81 6.62
C SER A 154 3.89 -12.02 5.93
N LEU A 155 2.89 -12.52 6.65
CA LEU A 155 1.53 -12.62 6.11
C LEU A 155 0.97 -11.24 5.72
N ARG A 156 1.16 -10.24 6.58
CA ARG A 156 0.76 -8.85 6.28
C ARG A 156 1.40 -8.35 4.99
N ARG A 157 2.69 -8.61 4.79
CA ARG A 157 3.41 -8.24 3.57
C ARG A 157 2.79 -8.90 2.34
N SER A 158 2.59 -10.22 2.37
CA SER A 158 1.98 -10.96 1.27
C SER A 158 0.57 -10.49 0.90
N VAL A 159 -0.25 -10.13 1.90
CA VAL A 159 -1.59 -9.57 1.66
C VAL A 159 -1.50 -8.18 1.03
N ASN A 160 -0.59 -7.33 1.50
CA ASN A 160 -0.44 -5.96 0.98
C ASN A 160 0.14 -5.92 -0.43
N ASP A 161 0.97 -6.91 -0.80
CA ASP A 161 1.57 -7.01 -2.13
C ASP A 161 0.55 -7.50 -3.19
N PHE A 162 -0.60 -8.02 -2.76
CA PHE A 162 -1.64 -8.53 -3.65
C PHE A 162 -2.70 -7.47 -3.97
N VAL A 163 -3.07 -7.38 -5.25
CA VAL A 163 -4.13 -6.48 -5.71
C VAL A 163 -5.42 -7.28 -5.86
N PHE A 164 -6.41 -6.97 -5.03
CA PHE A 164 -7.70 -7.64 -5.02
C PHE A 164 -8.70 -6.94 -5.95
N GLU A 165 -9.31 -7.65 -6.89
CA GLU A 165 -10.24 -7.07 -7.86
C GLU A 165 -11.54 -6.52 -7.22
N PRO A 166 -12.22 -7.23 -6.30
CA PRO A 166 -13.55 -6.83 -5.82
C PRO A 166 -13.51 -5.75 -4.74
N LEU A 167 -12.38 -5.64 -4.02
CA LEU A 167 -12.21 -4.80 -2.84
C LEU A 167 -10.79 -4.23 -2.79
N ARG A 168 -10.67 -3.00 -2.31
CA ARG A 168 -9.39 -2.46 -1.90
C ARG A 168 -9.13 -2.85 -0.44
N LEU A 169 -8.14 -3.71 -0.21
CA LEU A 169 -7.77 -4.10 1.14
C LEU A 169 -6.88 -3.05 1.79
N ILE A 170 -7.25 -2.59 2.98
CA ILE A 170 -6.47 -1.68 3.80
C ILE A 170 -5.98 -2.45 5.03
N PRO A 171 -4.67 -2.39 5.34
CA PRO A 171 -4.14 -3.08 6.50
C PRO A 171 -4.65 -2.43 7.78
N GLY A 172 -5.41 -3.21 8.56
CA GLY A 172 -5.74 -2.91 9.96
C GLY A 172 -4.58 -3.29 10.90
N GLN A 173 -4.88 -3.32 12.20
CA GLN A 173 -3.88 -3.66 13.21
C GLN A 173 -3.48 -5.15 13.17
N ILE A 174 -2.29 -5.43 13.70
CA ILE A 174 -1.92 -6.77 14.15
C ILE A 174 -2.13 -6.79 15.65
N GLU A 175 -3.10 -7.57 16.10
CA GLU A 175 -3.51 -7.62 17.51
C GLU A 175 -3.10 -8.96 18.11
N ARG A 176 -2.86 -8.97 19.43
CA ARG A 176 -2.49 -10.19 20.16
C ARG A 176 -3.61 -10.57 21.11
N PHE A 177 -3.95 -11.85 21.12
CA PHE A 177 -5.05 -12.38 21.90
C PHE A 177 -4.60 -13.55 22.78
N ASP A 178 -5.15 -13.58 23.98
CA ASP A 178 -5.04 -14.74 24.87
C ASP A 178 -6.02 -15.82 24.39
N ARG A 179 -5.52 -17.06 24.32
CA ARG A 179 -6.27 -18.23 23.88
C ARG A 179 -7.41 -18.56 24.84
N ASP A 180 -7.20 -18.39 26.14
CA ASP A 180 -8.12 -18.88 27.16
C ASP A 180 -9.36 -17.99 27.28
N THR A 181 -9.25 -16.75 26.81
CA THR A 181 -10.32 -15.75 26.87
C THR A 181 -10.93 -15.42 25.51
N THR A 182 -10.32 -15.88 24.40
CA THR A 182 -10.75 -15.57 23.04
C THR A 182 -11.17 -16.84 22.29
N PRO A 183 -12.47 -17.13 22.14
CA PRO A 183 -12.96 -18.37 21.52
C PRO A 183 -12.44 -18.60 20.10
N GLN A 184 -12.18 -17.54 19.35
CA GLN A 184 -11.63 -17.60 17.99
C GLN A 184 -10.21 -18.18 17.96
N CYS A 185 -9.48 -18.12 19.07
CA CYS A 185 -8.15 -18.69 19.25
C CYS A 185 -8.15 -20.20 19.57
N ALA A 186 -9.28 -20.77 19.95
CA ALA A 186 -9.42 -22.20 20.24
C ALA A 186 -9.62 -23.06 18.97
N SER A 187 -9.83 -22.45 17.81
CA SER A 187 -10.03 -23.14 16.52
C SER A 187 -8.80 -23.07 15.63
N VAL A 188 -8.75 -23.86 14.56
CA VAL A 188 -7.72 -23.78 13.51
C VAL A 188 -7.60 -22.38 12.87
N PRO A 189 -6.44 -22.03 12.29
CA PRO A 189 -6.25 -20.73 11.65
C PRO A 189 -7.28 -20.47 10.54
N LYS A 190 -7.85 -19.26 10.54
CA LYS A 190 -8.95 -18.92 9.63
C LYS A 190 -9.03 -17.44 9.32
N ALA A 191 -9.42 -17.11 8.10
CA ALA A 191 -9.82 -15.79 7.65
C ALA A 191 -11.35 -15.74 7.53
N ILE A 192 -11.95 -14.74 8.16
CA ILE A 192 -13.40 -14.53 8.20
C ILE A 192 -13.70 -13.19 7.56
N GLY A 193 -14.55 -13.20 6.53
CA GLY A 193 -15.04 -12.00 5.87
C GLY A 193 -16.38 -11.56 6.43
N TYR A 194 -16.54 -10.25 6.59
CA TYR A 194 -17.73 -9.57 7.05
C TYR A 194 -18.12 -8.47 6.06
N ALA A 195 -19.42 -8.32 5.83
CA ALA A 195 -20.00 -7.24 5.04
C ALA A 195 -21.13 -6.57 5.82
N ALA A 196 -21.29 -5.26 5.64
CA ALA A 196 -22.40 -4.52 6.22
C ALA A 196 -23.74 -4.95 5.57
N PRO A 197 -24.88 -4.79 6.26
CA PRO A 197 -26.18 -5.19 5.74
C PRO A 197 -26.56 -4.52 4.40
N ASP A 198 -26.06 -3.32 4.15
CA ASP A 198 -26.28 -2.49 2.95
C ASP A 198 -25.12 -2.61 1.93
N ALA A 199 -24.24 -3.60 2.11
CA ALA A 199 -23.08 -3.84 1.26
C ALA A 199 -23.29 -5.06 0.34
N ASP A 200 -22.55 -5.06 -0.77
CA ASP A 200 -22.53 -6.18 -1.72
C ASP A 200 -21.76 -7.37 -1.12
N GLY A 201 -22.45 -8.26 -0.41
CA GLY A 201 -21.82 -9.41 0.23
C GLY A 201 -20.98 -10.31 -0.70
N TRP A 202 -21.28 -10.35 -2.01
CA TRP A 202 -20.47 -11.12 -2.96
C TRP A 202 -19.01 -10.64 -3.05
N ARG A 203 -18.75 -9.35 -2.77
CA ARG A 203 -17.40 -8.77 -2.85
C ARG A 203 -16.48 -9.34 -1.78
N ILE A 204 -16.98 -9.59 -0.56
CA ILE A 204 -16.17 -10.19 0.51
C ILE A 204 -15.85 -11.65 0.20
N ALA A 205 -16.81 -12.39 -0.37
CA ALA A 205 -16.59 -13.76 -0.79
C ALA A 205 -15.58 -13.85 -1.94
N ALA A 206 -15.65 -12.93 -2.91
CA ALA A 206 -14.69 -12.84 -4.01
C ALA A 206 -13.28 -12.49 -3.50
N ALA A 207 -13.13 -11.52 -2.59
CA ALA A 207 -11.83 -11.16 -2.03
C ALA A 207 -11.19 -12.31 -1.25
N LEU A 208 -11.97 -13.06 -0.47
CA LEU A 208 -11.48 -14.24 0.23
C LEU A 208 -11.08 -15.37 -0.72
N LYS A 209 -11.78 -15.53 -1.85
CA LYS A 209 -11.42 -16.49 -2.90
C LYS A 209 -10.09 -16.13 -3.54
N GLU A 210 -9.87 -14.86 -3.86
CA GLU A 210 -8.59 -14.33 -4.37
C GLU A 210 -7.46 -14.42 -3.34
N MET A 211 -7.76 -14.30 -2.05
CA MET A 211 -6.79 -14.44 -0.98
C MET A 211 -6.38 -15.89 -0.72
N SER A 212 -7.22 -16.86 -1.13
CA SER A 212 -7.06 -18.28 -0.82
C SER A 212 -5.69 -18.87 -1.23
N PRO A 213 -5.11 -18.56 -2.41
CA PRO A 213 -3.77 -19.02 -2.78
C PRO A 213 -2.65 -18.55 -1.83
N LEU A 214 -2.81 -17.39 -1.18
CA LEU A 214 -1.86 -16.88 -0.18
C LEU A 214 -2.03 -17.59 1.17
N LEU A 215 -3.27 -17.92 1.53
CA LEU A 215 -3.65 -18.42 2.86
C LEU A 215 -3.57 -19.94 3.01
N ARG A 216 -3.95 -20.70 1.98
CA ARG A 216 -3.97 -22.17 2.03
C ARG A 216 -2.60 -22.79 2.35
N PRO A 217 -1.46 -22.33 1.79
CA PRO A 217 -0.14 -22.89 2.13
C PRO A 217 0.21 -22.73 3.62
N LEU A 218 -0.35 -21.70 4.28
CA LEU A 218 -0.16 -21.43 5.70
C LEU A 218 -1.11 -22.26 6.59
N GLY A 219 -2.05 -23.00 5.99
CA GLY A 219 -3.09 -23.74 6.71
C GLY A 219 -4.24 -22.86 7.19
N ILE A 220 -4.42 -21.68 6.59
CA ILE A 220 -5.48 -20.73 6.96
C ILE A 220 -6.69 -20.98 6.05
N GLY A 221 -7.80 -21.42 6.65
CA GLY A 221 -9.08 -21.57 5.94
C GLY A 221 -9.76 -20.22 5.68
N THR A 222 -10.61 -20.12 4.65
CA THR A 222 -11.34 -18.88 4.32
C THR A 222 -12.85 -19.10 4.38
N ARG A 223 -13.59 -18.19 5.01
CA ARG A 223 -15.06 -18.23 5.07
C ARG A 223 -15.70 -16.84 5.03
N ALA A 224 -16.82 -16.72 4.32
CA ALA A 224 -17.60 -15.49 4.18
C ALA A 224 -18.94 -15.64 4.91
N ASP A 225 -18.91 -15.76 6.25
CA ASP A 225 -20.08 -16.02 7.10
C ASP A 225 -20.28 -14.96 8.21
N GLY A 226 -19.50 -13.88 8.18
CA GLY A 226 -19.51 -12.86 9.20
C GLY A 226 -20.62 -11.82 9.04
N LYS A 227 -21.49 -11.67 10.05
CA LYS A 227 -22.29 -10.45 10.23
C LYS A 227 -21.45 -9.46 11.02
N LEU A 228 -21.28 -8.24 10.49
CA LEU A 228 -20.64 -7.18 11.26
C LEU A 228 -21.43 -6.90 12.55
N PRO A 229 -20.76 -6.62 13.67
CA PRO A 229 -21.43 -6.13 14.87
C PRO A 229 -22.27 -4.89 14.57
N ALA A 230 -23.41 -4.76 15.24
CA ALA A 230 -24.24 -3.57 15.11
C ALA A 230 -23.42 -2.32 15.50
N GLY A 231 -23.34 -1.36 14.59
CA GLY A 231 -22.56 -0.13 14.79
C GLY A 231 -21.09 -0.21 14.37
N ASP A 232 -20.61 -1.31 13.77
CA ASP A 232 -19.30 -1.29 13.09
C ASP A 232 -19.36 -0.33 11.89
N PRO A 233 -18.53 0.73 11.85
CA PRO A 233 -18.56 1.67 10.75
C PRO A 233 -17.87 1.17 9.47
N ASP A 234 -17.28 -0.03 9.47
CA ASP A 234 -16.67 -0.62 8.28
C ASP A 234 -17.72 -1.24 7.35
N ARG A 235 -17.60 -0.99 6.05
CA ARG A 235 -18.51 -1.60 5.05
C ARG A 235 -18.13 -3.05 4.72
N TYR A 236 -16.84 -3.34 4.80
CA TYR A 236 -16.25 -4.66 4.57
C TYR A 236 -15.07 -4.85 5.53
N ARG A 237 -14.93 -6.06 6.09
CA ARG A 237 -13.86 -6.40 7.03
C ARG A 237 -13.43 -7.85 6.86
N ILE A 238 -12.15 -8.14 7.03
CA ILE A 238 -11.58 -9.47 7.03
C ILE A 238 -10.73 -9.63 8.29
N ASP A 239 -11.07 -10.61 9.12
CA ASP A 239 -10.29 -10.95 10.31
C ASP A 239 -9.56 -12.27 10.07
N ILE A 240 -8.23 -12.22 10.11
CA ILE A 240 -7.36 -13.38 9.99
C ILE A 240 -6.91 -13.80 11.39
N TRP A 241 -7.50 -14.88 11.90
CA TRP A 241 -7.14 -15.48 13.17
C TRP A 241 -6.01 -16.48 12.97
N LEU A 242 -4.83 -16.15 13.49
CA LEU A 242 -3.67 -17.01 13.55
C LEU A 242 -3.68 -17.73 14.90
N SER A 243 -3.95 -19.03 14.87
CA SER A 243 -4.02 -19.88 16.04
C SER A 243 -3.05 -21.06 15.90
N HIS A 244 -3.01 -21.91 16.92
CA HIS A 244 -2.33 -23.19 16.82
C HIS A 244 -3.14 -24.12 15.90
N ARG A 245 -2.44 -25.05 15.24
CA ARG A 245 -3.09 -26.10 14.43
C ARG A 245 -3.73 -27.16 15.30
#